data_AF-A0A971B6H7-F1
#
_entry.id   AF-A0A971B6H7-F1
#
_cell.length_a   1.000
_cell.length_b   1.000
_cell.length_c   1.000
_cell.angle_alpha   90.00
_cell.angle_beta   90.00
_cell.angle_gamma   90.00
#
_symmetry.space_group_name_H-M   'P 1'
#
loop_
_entity.id
_entity.type
_entity.pdbx_description
1 polymer ?
#
loop_
_entity_poly.entity_id
_entity_poly.type
_entity_poly.pdbx_seq_one_letter_code
_entity_poly.pdbx_strand_id
1 'polypeptide(L)'
;MTKFRLGTAQHSLLCEALRRFECFGIRRDGRKWTPDDLLRAWTGLGTRSEYRPVIDAGLMKLASCTAPRCIGWWSLTEAGAEIVLAWHEAGFGCGDGYELTAIPPRRS
;
A
#
# COMPACT_ATOMS: atom_id res chain seq x y z
N MET A 1 -3.51 -9.60 -16.29
CA MET A 1 -2.59 -8.79 -15.47
C MET A 1 -2.67 -7.35 -15.91
N THR A 2 -3.39 -6.51 -15.17
CA THR A 2 -3.43 -5.06 -15.39
C THR A 2 -2.03 -4.51 -15.11
N LYS A 3 -1.30 -4.08 -16.14
CA LYS A 3 0.04 -3.51 -15.97
C LYS A 3 -0.10 -2.04 -15.56
N PHE A 4 -0.01 -1.76 -14.27
CA PHE A 4 0.09 -0.40 -13.77
C PHE A 4 1.47 0.16 -14.11
N ARG A 5 1.54 1.28 -14.85
CA ARG A 5 2.80 2.00 -15.06
C ARG A 5 3.02 2.94 -13.88
N LEU A 6 3.87 2.55 -12.95
CA LEU A 6 4.25 3.34 -11.78
C LEU A 6 5.67 3.87 -11.93
N GLY A 7 5.90 5.12 -11.50
CA GLY A 7 7.25 5.61 -11.27
C GLY A 7 7.88 4.96 -10.03
N THR A 8 9.21 4.99 -9.92
CA THR A 8 9.95 4.38 -8.79
C THR A 8 9.44 4.86 -7.43
N ALA A 9 9.20 6.16 -7.26
CA ALA A 9 8.71 6.71 -5.99
C ALA A 9 7.30 6.21 -5.63
N GLN A 10 6.40 6.09 -6.62
CA GLN A 10 5.06 5.55 -6.41
C GLN A 10 5.12 4.08 -6.01
N HIS A 11 5.97 3.31 -6.70
CA HIS A 11 6.18 1.91 -6.42
C HIS A 11 6.67 1.70 -4.98
N SER A 12 7.72 2.42 -4.54
CA SER A 12 8.25 2.30 -3.18
C SER A 12 7.24 2.69 -2.09
N LEU A 13 6.45 3.74 -2.32
CA LEU A 13 5.42 4.17 -1.36
C LEU A 13 4.27 3.17 -1.26
N LEU A 14 3.85 2.56 -2.38
CA LEU A 14 2.84 1.50 -2.36
C LEU A 14 3.39 0.18 -1.79
N CYS A 15 4.68 -0.12 -1.98
CA CYS A 15 5.35 -1.22 -1.29
C CYS A 15 5.28 -1.02 0.23
N GLU A 16 5.61 0.18 0.70
CA GLU A 16 5.49 0.50 2.12
C GLU A 16 4.04 0.43 2.61
N ALA A 17 3.07 0.83 1.77
CA ALA A 17 1.65 0.70 2.08
C ALA A 17 1.22 -0.76 2.28
N LEU A 18 1.64 -1.64 1.37
CA LEU A 18 1.42 -3.08 1.48
C LEU A 18 2.10 -3.65 2.74
N ARG A 19 3.37 -3.31 2.98
CA ARG A 19 4.11 -3.77 4.17
C ARG A 19 3.41 -3.38 5.47
N ARG A 20 2.99 -2.12 5.59
CA ARG A 20 2.25 -1.65 6.79
C ARG A 20 0.92 -2.36 6.94
N PHE A 21 0.19 -2.58 5.84
CA PHE A 21 -1.05 -3.34 5.87
C PHE A 21 -0.82 -4.77 6.36
N GLU A 22 0.23 -5.44 5.89
CA GLU A 22 0.61 -6.79 6.34
C GLU A 22 1.04 -6.84 7.81
N CYS A 23 1.72 -5.79 8.28
CA CYS A 23 2.20 -5.71 9.66
C CYS A 23 1.09 -5.38 10.67
N PHE A 24 0.21 -4.42 10.34
CA PHE A 24 -0.71 -3.79 11.29
C PHE A 24 -2.19 -3.94 10.96
N GLY A 25 -2.51 -4.31 9.71
CA GLY A 25 -3.87 -4.56 9.25
C GLY A 25 -4.26 -6.02 9.39
N ILE A 26 -4.61 -6.64 8.26
CA ILE A 26 -5.02 -8.05 8.21
C ILE A 26 -3.83 -8.88 7.74
N ARG A 27 -3.40 -9.82 8.58
CA ARG A 27 -2.31 -10.73 8.24
C ARG A 27 -2.70 -11.64 7.07
N ARG A 28 -1.70 -12.16 6.36
CA ARG A 28 -1.87 -13.16 5.29
C ARG A 28 -2.21 -14.56 5.82
N ASP A 29 -2.94 -14.67 6.93
CA ASP A 29 -3.19 -15.94 7.64
C ASP A 29 -4.28 -16.82 6.98
N GLY A 30 -4.52 -16.65 5.68
CA GLY A 30 -5.43 -17.46 4.88
C GLY A 30 -6.75 -16.78 4.53
N ARG A 31 -7.07 -15.64 5.16
CA ARG A 31 -8.20 -14.80 4.73
C ARG A 31 -7.82 -14.01 3.47
N LYS A 32 -8.67 -14.07 2.44
CA LYS A 32 -8.60 -13.16 1.29
C LYS A 32 -8.92 -11.74 1.73
N TRP A 33 -8.05 -10.79 1.37
CA TRP A 33 -8.30 -9.38 1.59
C TRP A 33 -9.38 -8.87 0.64
N THR A 34 -10.13 -7.88 1.11
CA THR A 34 -11.13 -7.17 0.30
C THR A 34 -10.66 -5.73 0.04
N PRO A 35 -11.17 -5.05 -1.00
CA PRO A 35 -10.90 -3.63 -1.21
C PRO A 35 -11.24 -2.78 0.03
N ASP A 36 -12.35 -3.10 0.70
CA ASP A 36 -12.78 -2.42 1.93
C ASP A 36 -11.76 -2.51 3.06
N ASP A 37 -11.07 -3.64 3.19
CA ASP A 37 -10.02 -3.81 4.20
C ASP A 37 -8.86 -2.82 3.97
N LEU A 38 -8.47 -2.63 2.70
CA LEU A 38 -7.38 -1.73 2.30
C LEU A 38 -7.77 -0.25 2.39
N LEU A 39 -9.02 0.09 2.05
CA LEU A 39 -9.53 1.47 2.06
C LEU A 39 -9.62 2.06 3.47
N ARG A 40 -9.92 1.22 4.47
CA ARG A 40 -10.07 1.64 5.88
C ARG A 40 -8.75 1.63 6.64
N ALA A 41 -7.71 0.99 6.10
CA ALA A 41 -6.44 0.85 6.77
C ALA A 41 -5.60 2.14 6.69
N TRP A 42 -4.81 2.35 7.74
CA TRP A 42 -3.71 3.31 7.72
C TRP A 42 -2.49 2.63 7.15
N THR A 43 -2.14 3.00 5.92
CA THR A 43 -1.10 2.35 5.14
C THR A 43 0.09 3.27 4.87
N GLY A 44 -0.04 4.58 5.10
CA GLY A 44 1.08 5.52 5.04
C GLY A 44 1.27 6.28 6.34
N LEU A 45 2.52 6.56 6.69
CA LEU A 45 2.93 7.50 7.72
C LEU A 45 4.02 8.40 7.16
N GLY A 46 3.81 9.72 7.20
CA GLY A 46 4.78 10.71 6.75
C GLY A 46 4.14 12.04 6.37
N THR A 47 4.95 12.94 5.84
CA THR A 47 4.54 14.28 5.41
C THR A 47 3.85 14.27 4.05
N ARG A 48 3.11 15.34 3.75
CA ARG A 48 2.49 15.52 2.43
C ARG A 48 3.51 15.55 1.30
N SER A 49 4.68 16.12 1.51
CA SER A 49 5.74 16.19 0.50
C SER A 49 6.29 14.81 0.15
N GLU A 50 6.49 13.94 1.13
CA GLU A 50 6.96 12.57 0.92
C GLU A 50 5.94 11.75 0.13
N TYR A 51 4.64 11.91 0.42
CA TYR A 51 3.57 11.16 -0.25
C TYR A 51 3.07 11.84 -1.54
N ARG A 52 3.60 13.00 -1.91
CA ARG A 52 3.18 13.74 -3.10
C ARG A 52 3.08 12.88 -4.37
N PRO A 53 4.03 11.97 -4.69
CA PRO A 53 3.94 11.16 -5.91
C PRO A 53 2.71 10.25 -6.00
N VAL A 54 2.23 9.73 -4.87
CA VAL A 54 1.04 8.85 -4.81
C VAL A 54 -0.24 9.65 -4.57
N ILE A 55 -0.16 10.84 -3.96
CA ILE A 55 -1.29 11.77 -3.83
C ILE A 55 -1.63 12.39 -5.18
N ASP A 56 -0.63 12.93 -5.88
CA ASP A 56 -0.81 13.59 -7.19
C ASP A 56 -1.31 12.58 -8.24
N ALA A 57 -0.98 11.29 -8.07
CA ALA A 57 -1.47 10.20 -8.91
C ALA A 57 -2.85 9.66 -8.48
N GLY A 58 -3.46 10.21 -7.42
CA GLY A 58 -4.76 9.77 -6.93
C GLY A 58 -4.77 8.37 -6.31
N LEU A 59 -3.63 7.86 -5.85
CA LEU A 59 -3.49 6.51 -5.31
C LEU A 59 -3.65 6.47 -3.77
N MET A 60 -3.27 7.54 -3.08
CA MET A 60 -3.45 7.67 -1.63
C MET A 60 -4.10 9.00 -1.27
N LYS A 61 -4.80 9.01 -0.13
CA LYS A 61 -5.44 10.18 0.45
C LYS A 61 -5.10 10.30 1.93
N LEU A 62 -5.22 11.50 2.46
CA LEU A 62 -5.02 11.75 3.87
C LEU A 62 -6.11 11.05 4.69
N ALA A 63 -5.70 10.25 5.69
CA ALA A 63 -6.61 9.47 6.52
C ALA A 63 -7.22 10.31 7.65
N SER A 64 -6.44 11.26 8.19
CA SER A 64 -6.88 12.21 9.22
C SER A 64 -6.21 13.56 9.03
N CYS A 65 -6.92 14.65 9.35
CA CYS A 65 -6.52 16.01 9.04
C CYS A 65 -5.13 16.35 9.63
N THR A 66 -4.18 16.75 8.79
CA THR A 66 -2.86 17.22 9.20
C THR A 66 -2.50 18.50 8.47
N ALA A 67 -1.92 19.44 9.22
CA ALA A 67 -1.30 20.63 8.64
C ALA A 67 -0.15 20.25 7.70
N PRO A 68 0.20 21.08 6.68
CA PRO A 68 1.11 20.72 5.59
C PRO A 68 2.53 20.28 5.98
N ARG A 69 2.96 20.57 7.22
CA ARG A 69 4.31 20.26 7.74
C ARG A 69 4.31 19.19 8.83
N CYS A 70 3.15 18.62 9.15
CA CYS A 70 3.03 17.59 10.16
C CYS A 70 3.10 16.20 9.52
N ILE A 71 3.65 15.25 10.26
CA ILE A 71 3.52 13.84 9.95
C ILE A 71 2.04 13.47 10.06
N GLY A 72 1.51 12.83 9.01
CA GLY A 72 0.12 12.39 8.95
C GLY A 72 -0.02 10.94 8.53
N TRP A 73 -1.20 10.40 8.80
CA TRP A 73 -1.59 9.06 8.36
C TRP A 73 -2.25 9.15 6.99
N TRP A 74 -1.92 8.20 6.12
CA TRP A 74 -2.44 8.09 4.76
C TRP A 74 -3.14 6.75 4.58
N SER A 75 -4.19 6.77 3.77
CA SER A 75 -4.95 5.59 3.39
C SER A 75 -4.97 5.47 1.87
N LEU A 76 -5.15 4.24 1.39
CA LEU A 76 -5.32 4.00 -0.03
C LEU A 76 -6.65 4.60 -0.52
N THR A 77 -6.64 5.06 -1.76
CA THR A 77 -7.88 5.24 -2.54
C THR A 77 -8.30 3.90 -3.15
N GLU A 78 -9.42 3.88 -3.87
CA GLU A 78 -9.85 2.70 -4.63
C GLU A 78 -8.76 2.27 -5.63
N ALA A 79 -8.24 3.21 -6.42
CA ALA A 79 -7.18 2.93 -7.39
C ALA A 79 -5.90 2.38 -6.73
N GLY A 80 -5.50 2.94 -5.58
CA GLY A 80 -4.35 2.42 -4.82
C GLY A 80 -4.61 1.03 -4.25
N ALA A 81 -5.82 0.79 -3.74
CA ALA A 81 -6.23 -0.49 -3.17
C ALA A 81 -6.26 -1.60 -4.23
N GLU A 82 -6.76 -1.31 -5.43
CA GLU A 82 -6.75 -2.26 -6.55
C GLU A 82 -5.34 -2.72 -6.93
N ILE A 83 -4.38 -1.80 -6.96
CA ILE A 83 -2.97 -2.12 -7.25
C ILE A 83 -2.40 -3.05 -6.19
N VAL A 84 -2.56 -2.67 -4.92
CA VAL A 84 -2.04 -3.42 -3.77
C VAL A 84 -2.69 -4.80 -3.68
N LEU A 85 -3.99 -4.89 -3.94
CA LEU A 85 -4.72 -6.15 -3.96
C LEU A 85 -4.24 -7.04 -5.11
N ALA A 86 -4.05 -6.49 -6.30
CA ALA A 86 -3.52 -7.24 -7.44
C ALA A 86 -2.11 -7.79 -7.18
N TRP A 87 -1.25 -7.04 -6.47
CA TRP A 87 0.05 -7.53 -6.03
C TRP A 87 -0.07 -8.69 -5.06
N HIS A 88 -0.96 -8.57 -4.07
CA HIS A 88 -1.23 -9.64 -3.11
C HIS A 88 -1.73 -10.93 -3.81
N GLU A 89 -2.70 -10.81 -4.71
CA GLU A 89 -3.27 -11.94 -5.47
C GLU A 89 -2.26 -12.61 -6.40
N ALA A 90 -1.32 -11.83 -6.95
CA ALA A 90 -0.21 -12.35 -7.72
C ALA A 90 0.92 -12.94 -6.85
N GLY A 91 0.74 -12.98 -5.53
CA GLY A 91 1.68 -13.58 -4.59
C GLY A 91 2.85 -12.67 -4.20
N PHE A 92 2.86 -11.40 -4.60
CA PHE A 92 3.91 -10.48 -4.21
C PHE A 92 3.72 -10.00 -2.78
N GLY A 93 4.80 -9.82 -2.03
CA GLY A 93 4.81 -9.05 -0.78
C GLY A 93 6.09 -8.23 -0.65
N CYS A 94 6.20 -7.44 0.41
CA CYS A 94 7.39 -6.63 0.66
C CYS A 94 8.32 -7.34 1.65
N GLY A 95 9.55 -7.63 1.22
CA GLY A 95 10.59 -8.20 2.07
C GLY A 95 11.29 -7.15 2.94
N ASP A 96 12.41 -7.53 3.56
CA ASP A 96 13.31 -6.59 4.23
C ASP A 96 14.01 -5.73 3.17
N GLY A 97 13.42 -4.57 2.90
CA GLY A 97 13.76 -3.69 1.78
C GLY A 97 12.53 -3.51 0.89
N TYR A 98 12.17 -2.25 0.60
CA TYR A 98 10.92 -1.79 -0.04
C TYR A 98 10.73 -2.25 -1.51
N GLU A 99 11.06 -3.50 -1.81
CA GLU A 99 10.98 -4.16 -3.09
C GLU A 99 9.91 -5.26 -3.02
N LEU A 100 9.06 -5.31 -4.04
CA LEU A 100 8.06 -6.36 -4.19
C LEU A 100 8.74 -7.63 -4.67
N THR A 101 8.64 -8.68 -3.87
CA THR A 101 9.16 -10.01 -4.21
C THR A 101 8.02 -11.01 -4.26
N ALA A 102 8.10 -11.96 -5.19
CA ALA A 102 7.15 -13.06 -5.23
C ALA A 102 7.36 -13.96 -4.01
N ILE A 103 6.35 -14.08 -3.15
CA ILE A 103 6.39 -14.92 -1.97
C ILE A 103 5.86 -16.30 -2.36
N PRO A 104 6.67 -17.37 -2.24
CA PRO A 104 6.19 -18.71 -2.51
C PRO A 104 5.06 -19.06 -1.52
N PRO A 105 4.00 -19.75 -1.96
CA PRO A 105 2.95 -20.21 -1.05
C PRO A 105 3.61 -21.06 0.05
N ARG A 106 3.27 -20.78 1.31
CA ARG A 106 3.70 -21.65 2.42
C ARG A 106 3.11 -23.03 2.14
N ARG A 107 3.97 -24.01 1.86
CA ARG A 107 3.57 -25.42 1.82
C ARG A 107 3.11 -25.77 3.24
N SER A 108 1.80 -25.92 3.41
CA SER A 108 1.18 -26.59 4.53
C SER A 108 1.43 -28.08 4.45
#